data_AF-A0A952VL80-F1
#
_entry.id   AF-A0A952VL80-F1
#
_cell.length_a   1.000
_cell.length_b   1.000
_cell.length_c   1.000
_cell.angle_alpha   90.00
_cell.angle_beta   90.00
_cell.angle_gamma   90.00
#
_symmetry.space_group_name_H-M   'P 1'
#
loop_
_entity.id
_entity.type
_entity.pdbx_description
1 polymer ?
#
loop_
_entity_poly.entity_id
_entity_poly.type
_entity_poly.pdbx_seq_one_letter_code
_entity_poly.pdbx_strand_id
1 'polypeptide(L)'
;MAGAEMVESAEVRAECAAFRETFAKLKSEIGKVMVGQDEVVDGVLTTLFAGGNVLLEGVPGLGKTLLVRTLADSLHLPFSRIQFTPDLMPADVVGTNIVSEDPETGRRRFEFQRGPIFAQVVLADEINRATPKTQSALLEAMQERSVTVGGETYRLAQPFLVLATQNPIEQEGTYPLPEAQMDRFLMKINVGYSQLDDLMVILDRTTGAATPTVSAVLDGPGILAAQKLIRGVVIAPHVKEYAARLVLATHPGGRFMAGGESGPVNRYVRCGASPRGAQALVLAAKVKAVTDGRYHVGNQDIKEVALACLRHRVLLNFEAEADRVDADVLVGQILEMTPTQPVGMPAALKA
;
A
#
# COMPACT_ATOMS: atom_id res chain seq x y z
N MET A 1 28.73 -27.95 10.02
CA MET A 1 27.86 -26.79 10.28
C MET A 1 28.20 -25.60 9.37
N ALA A 2 29.46 -25.18 9.25
CA ALA A 2 29.86 -24.08 8.33
C ALA A 2 29.48 -24.30 6.84
N GLY A 3 29.52 -25.55 6.34
CA GLY A 3 29.10 -25.85 4.96
C GLY A 3 27.60 -25.72 4.70
N ALA A 4 26.75 -25.89 5.71
CA ALA A 4 25.30 -25.73 5.56
C ALA A 4 24.91 -24.23 5.62
N GLU A 5 25.50 -23.46 6.54
CA GLU A 5 25.30 -22.00 6.60
C GLU A 5 25.82 -21.28 5.35
N MET A 6 26.93 -21.74 4.76
CA MET A 6 27.45 -21.17 3.51
C MET A 6 26.54 -21.44 2.30
N VAL A 7 25.97 -22.65 2.20
CA VAL A 7 25.04 -23.03 1.13
C VAL A 7 23.71 -22.27 1.28
N GLU A 8 23.16 -22.20 2.50
CA GLU A 8 21.95 -21.44 2.80
C GLU A 8 22.13 -19.94 2.51
N SER A 9 23.32 -19.38 2.76
CA SER A 9 23.63 -17.98 2.42
C SER A 9 23.74 -17.72 0.91
N ALA A 10 24.14 -18.72 0.11
CA ALA A 10 24.28 -18.59 -1.33
C ALA A 10 22.92 -18.68 -2.04
N GLU A 11 22.05 -19.57 -1.57
CA GLU A 11 20.68 -19.72 -2.05
C GLU A 11 19.87 -18.44 -1.81
N VAL A 12 19.89 -17.89 -0.59
CA VAL A 12 19.20 -16.63 -0.28
C VAL A 12 19.70 -15.46 -1.15
N ARG A 13 21.01 -15.40 -1.44
CA ARG A 13 21.56 -14.38 -2.34
C ARG A 13 21.05 -14.52 -3.77
N ALA A 14 20.93 -15.76 -4.26
CA ALA A 14 20.39 -16.04 -5.58
C ALA A 14 18.90 -15.68 -5.66
N GLU A 15 18.10 -16.03 -4.64
CA GLU A 15 16.69 -15.66 -4.56
C GLU A 15 16.49 -14.14 -4.53
N CYS A 16 17.28 -13.41 -3.74
CA CYS A 16 17.26 -11.94 -3.72
C CYS A 16 17.67 -11.32 -5.06
N ALA A 17 18.65 -11.91 -5.76
CA ALA A 17 19.04 -11.45 -7.09
C ALA A 17 17.92 -11.68 -8.12
N ALA A 18 17.28 -12.85 -8.09
CA ALA A 18 16.12 -13.16 -8.94
C ALA A 18 14.92 -12.25 -8.65
N PHE A 19 14.68 -11.95 -7.37
CA PHE A 19 13.66 -10.98 -6.97
C PHE A 19 13.95 -9.59 -7.54
N ARG A 20 15.20 -9.10 -7.44
CA ARG A 20 15.59 -7.79 -7.98
C ARG A 20 15.40 -7.73 -9.49
N GLU A 21 15.77 -8.78 -10.22
CA GLU A 21 15.55 -8.87 -11.66
C GLU A 21 14.05 -8.86 -11.99
N THR A 22 13.24 -9.60 -11.23
CA THR A 22 11.79 -9.64 -11.38
C THR A 22 11.15 -8.27 -11.12
N PHE A 23 11.58 -7.58 -10.07
CA PHE A 23 11.12 -6.23 -9.75
C PHE A 23 11.46 -5.24 -10.88
N ALA A 24 12.70 -5.29 -11.38
CA ALA A 24 13.13 -4.44 -12.49
C ALA A 24 12.37 -4.74 -13.79
N LYS A 25 12.09 -6.02 -14.08
CA LYS A 25 11.27 -6.43 -15.23
C LYS A 25 9.84 -5.91 -15.10
N LEU A 26 9.20 -6.09 -13.94
CA LEU A 26 7.85 -5.54 -13.69
C LEU A 26 7.82 -4.03 -13.87
N LYS A 27 8.78 -3.31 -13.29
CA LYS A 27 8.89 -1.86 -13.46
C LYS A 27 9.04 -1.48 -14.94
N SER A 28 9.89 -2.20 -15.67
CA SER A 28 10.09 -1.96 -17.10
C SER A 28 8.84 -2.24 -17.93
N GLU A 29 8.09 -3.31 -17.64
CA GLU A 29 6.83 -3.63 -18.33
C GLU A 29 5.77 -2.55 -18.06
N ILE A 30 5.65 -2.10 -16.81
CA ILE A 30 4.75 -1.02 -16.43
C ILE A 30 5.16 0.31 -17.10
N GLY A 31 6.46 0.60 -17.18
CA GLY A 31 7.02 1.79 -17.82
C GLY A 31 6.82 1.89 -19.34
N LYS A 32 6.43 0.78 -19.99
CA LYS A 32 5.99 0.82 -21.41
C LYS A 32 4.67 1.58 -21.56
N VAL A 33 3.83 1.56 -20.54
CA VAL A 33 2.51 2.21 -20.54
C VAL A 33 2.53 3.48 -19.70
N MET A 34 3.12 3.42 -18.51
CA MET A 34 3.21 4.54 -17.57
C MET A 34 4.47 5.37 -17.82
N VAL A 35 4.31 6.70 -17.87
CA VAL A 35 5.40 7.65 -18.14
C VAL A 35 5.46 8.66 -17.00
N GLY A 36 6.67 8.98 -16.52
CA GLY A 36 6.87 10.00 -15.49
C GLY A 36 6.36 9.66 -14.10
N GLN A 37 6.09 8.38 -13.81
CA GLN A 37 5.48 7.93 -12.55
C GLN A 37 6.33 6.87 -11.83
N ASP A 38 7.66 6.94 -11.96
CA ASP A 38 8.57 5.93 -11.40
C ASP A 38 8.39 5.75 -9.89
N GLU A 39 8.27 6.83 -9.12
CA GLU A 39 8.06 6.76 -7.67
C GLU A 39 6.72 6.10 -7.29
N VAL A 40 5.67 6.37 -8.07
CA VAL A 40 4.34 5.77 -7.87
C VAL A 40 4.40 4.28 -8.16
N VAL A 41 5.04 3.88 -9.27
CA VAL A 41 5.24 2.48 -9.64
C VAL A 41 6.07 1.76 -8.57
N ASP A 42 7.16 2.37 -8.12
CA ASP A 42 8.02 1.80 -7.07
C ASP A 42 7.25 1.60 -5.76
N GLY A 43 6.44 2.57 -5.34
CA GLY A 43 5.63 2.45 -4.12
C GLY A 43 4.52 1.40 -4.23
N VAL A 44 3.88 1.26 -5.40
CA VAL A 44 2.86 0.23 -5.66
C VAL A 44 3.49 -1.17 -5.66
N LEU A 45 4.60 -1.37 -6.37
CA LEU A 45 5.32 -2.65 -6.37
C LEU A 45 5.87 -2.97 -4.98
N THR A 46 6.39 -1.98 -4.27
CA THR A 46 6.82 -2.13 -2.86
C THR A 46 5.68 -2.61 -1.99
N THR A 47 4.49 -2.04 -2.15
CA THR A 47 3.30 -2.44 -1.39
C THR A 47 2.86 -3.87 -1.71
N LEU A 48 2.88 -4.26 -3.00
CA LEU A 48 2.58 -5.63 -3.44
C LEU A 48 3.51 -6.64 -2.76
N PHE A 49 4.82 -6.43 -2.80
CA PHE A 49 5.79 -7.37 -2.24
C PHE A 49 5.92 -7.30 -0.71
N ALA A 50 5.48 -6.20 -0.10
CA ALA A 50 5.26 -6.12 1.34
C ALA A 50 3.97 -6.83 1.79
N GLY A 51 3.08 -7.21 0.86
CA GLY A 51 1.80 -7.87 1.15
C GLY A 51 0.73 -6.91 1.71
N GLY A 52 0.85 -5.63 1.39
CA GLY A 52 -0.05 -4.57 1.83
C GLY A 52 -1.08 -4.15 0.78
N ASN A 53 -1.84 -3.11 1.11
CA ASN A 53 -2.75 -2.41 0.19
C ASN A 53 -2.30 -0.95 0.08
N VAL A 54 -2.59 -0.29 -1.04
CA VAL A 54 -2.13 1.08 -1.34
C VAL A 54 -3.30 2.03 -1.55
N LEU A 55 -3.15 3.25 -1.03
CA LEU A 55 -4.06 4.36 -1.28
C LEU A 55 -3.37 5.35 -2.23
N LEU A 56 -3.95 5.55 -3.41
CA LEU A 56 -3.48 6.47 -4.44
C LEU A 56 -4.30 7.76 -4.39
N GLU A 57 -3.70 8.85 -3.92
CA GLU A 57 -4.35 10.16 -3.90
C GLU A 57 -3.86 11.01 -5.06
N GLY A 58 -4.76 11.66 -5.78
CA GLY A 58 -4.39 12.60 -6.83
C GLY A 58 -5.60 12.99 -7.67
N VAL A 59 -5.45 14.00 -8.53
CA VAL A 59 -6.56 14.49 -9.35
C VAL A 59 -6.98 13.48 -10.43
N PRO A 60 -8.19 13.61 -11.01
CA PRO A 60 -8.63 12.78 -12.13
C PRO A 60 -7.68 12.90 -13.33
N GLY A 61 -7.60 11.84 -14.14
CA GLY A 61 -6.83 11.85 -15.39
C GLY A 61 -5.33 11.58 -15.25
N LEU A 62 -4.78 11.37 -14.05
CA LEU A 62 -3.36 11.05 -13.85
C LEU A 62 -2.98 9.58 -14.10
N GLY A 63 -3.74 8.85 -14.90
CA GLY A 63 -3.41 7.46 -15.25
C GLY A 63 -3.49 6.43 -14.12
N LYS A 64 -4.09 6.74 -12.96
CA LYS A 64 -4.24 5.78 -11.83
C LYS A 64 -4.91 4.46 -12.24
N THR A 65 -6.04 4.55 -12.95
CA THR A 65 -6.76 3.38 -13.47
C THR A 65 -5.92 2.59 -14.46
N LEU A 66 -5.15 3.28 -15.31
CA LEU A 66 -4.25 2.67 -16.28
C LEU A 66 -3.09 1.94 -15.59
N LEU A 67 -2.49 2.55 -14.55
CA LEU A 67 -1.45 1.93 -13.72
C LEU A 67 -1.92 0.61 -13.13
N VAL A 68 -3.10 0.60 -12.51
CA VAL A 68 -3.60 -0.62 -11.85
C VAL A 68 -3.93 -1.71 -12.86
N ARG A 69 -4.53 -1.35 -14.00
CA ARG A 69 -4.77 -2.31 -15.08
C ARG A 69 -3.47 -2.88 -15.63
N THR A 70 -2.50 -2.01 -15.93
CA THR A 70 -1.16 -2.39 -16.43
C THR A 70 -0.45 -3.32 -15.45
N LEU A 71 -0.54 -3.02 -14.14
CA LEU A 71 -0.02 -3.90 -13.09
C LEU A 71 -0.70 -5.27 -13.15
N ALA A 72 -2.02 -5.31 -13.22
CA ALA A 72 -2.76 -6.56 -13.30
C ALA A 72 -2.58 -7.32 -14.63
N ASP A 73 -2.17 -6.66 -15.71
CA ASP A 73 -1.78 -7.35 -16.96
C ASP A 73 -0.36 -7.90 -16.86
N SER A 74 0.53 -7.22 -16.12
CA SER A 74 1.91 -7.66 -15.86
C SER A 74 2.02 -8.81 -14.84
N LEU A 75 0.99 -8.98 -14.01
CA LEU A 75 0.85 -10.05 -13.03
C LEU A 75 -0.25 -10.97 -13.53
N HIS A 76 -0.03 -12.26 -13.76
CA HIS A 76 -1.07 -13.15 -14.34
C HIS A 76 -2.23 -13.43 -13.35
N LEU A 77 -3.00 -12.40 -13.00
CA LEU A 77 -3.93 -12.35 -11.88
C LEU A 77 -5.29 -11.80 -12.32
N PRO A 78 -6.40 -12.35 -11.82
CA PRO A 78 -7.72 -11.77 -12.05
C PRO A 78 -7.80 -10.33 -11.54
N PHE A 79 -8.22 -9.43 -12.44
CA PHE A 79 -8.45 -8.02 -12.16
C PHE A 79 -9.94 -7.72 -12.00
N SER A 80 -10.27 -6.83 -11.06
CA SER A 80 -11.60 -6.25 -10.96
C SER A 80 -11.54 -4.76 -10.63
N ARG A 81 -12.48 -4.00 -11.19
CA ARG A 81 -12.66 -2.57 -10.91
C ARG A 81 -14.00 -2.36 -10.23
N ILE A 82 -13.97 -1.66 -9.12
CA ILE A 82 -15.14 -1.20 -8.37
C ILE A 82 -15.12 0.32 -8.41
N GLN A 83 -16.11 0.90 -9.08
CA GLN A 83 -16.33 2.34 -9.04
C GLN A 83 -17.20 2.65 -7.82
N PHE A 84 -16.68 3.44 -6.89
CA PHE A 84 -17.45 3.85 -5.73
C PHE A 84 -18.35 5.02 -6.11
N THR A 85 -19.65 4.83 -5.88
CA THR A 85 -20.70 5.83 -6.10
C THR A 85 -21.57 5.94 -4.84
N PRO A 86 -22.31 7.05 -4.66
CA PRO A 86 -23.14 7.25 -3.46
C PRO A 86 -24.21 6.18 -3.24
N ASP A 87 -24.66 5.53 -4.31
CA ASP A 87 -25.67 4.47 -4.34
C ASP A 87 -25.11 3.06 -4.21
N LEU A 88 -23.78 2.89 -4.29
CA LEU A 88 -23.14 1.57 -4.21
C LEU A 88 -23.41 0.92 -2.85
N MET A 89 -24.00 -0.28 -2.86
CA MET A 89 -24.28 -1.03 -1.65
C MET A 89 -23.12 -1.97 -1.27
N PRO A 90 -22.98 -2.34 0.02
CA PRO A 90 -22.00 -3.35 0.43
C PRO A 90 -22.09 -4.66 -0.36
N ALA A 91 -23.31 -5.09 -0.68
CA ALA A 91 -23.57 -6.31 -1.45
C ALA A 91 -23.00 -6.26 -2.87
N ASP A 92 -22.92 -5.07 -3.50
CA ASP A 92 -22.35 -4.89 -4.83
C ASP A 92 -20.81 -5.03 -4.83
N VAL A 93 -20.18 -4.86 -3.65
CA VAL A 93 -18.74 -5.06 -3.45
C VAL A 93 -18.46 -6.52 -3.11
N VAL A 94 -19.16 -7.04 -2.11
CA VAL A 94 -18.84 -8.33 -1.49
C VAL A 94 -19.55 -9.51 -2.14
N GLY A 95 -20.65 -9.28 -2.83
CA GLY A 95 -21.53 -10.32 -3.38
C GLY A 95 -22.81 -10.48 -2.59
N THR A 96 -23.77 -11.21 -3.18
CA THR A 96 -25.09 -11.43 -2.61
C THR A 96 -25.61 -12.84 -2.94
N ASN A 97 -26.55 -13.34 -2.14
CA ASN A 97 -27.23 -14.60 -2.45
C ASN A 97 -28.40 -14.30 -3.39
N ILE A 98 -28.35 -14.88 -4.59
CA ILE A 98 -29.44 -14.81 -5.56
C ILE A 98 -30.28 -16.08 -5.49
N VAL A 99 -31.58 -15.95 -5.76
CA VAL A 99 -32.45 -17.12 -5.91
C VAL A 99 -32.29 -17.63 -7.33
N SER A 100 -31.68 -18.81 -7.46
CA SER A 100 -31.47 -19.53 -8.71
C SER A 100 -32.51 -20.66 -8.76
N GLU A 101 -33.14 -20.86 -9.92
CA GLU A 101 -34.06 -21.98 -10.14
C GLU A 101 -33.31 -23.11 -10.82
N ASP A 102 -33.37 -24.30 -10.23
CA ASP A 102 -32.75 -25.49 -10.81
C ASP A 102 -33.49 -25.89 -12.10
N PRO A 103 -32.83 -25.87 -13.28
CA PRO A 103 -33.51 -26.09 -14.57
C PRO A 103 -34.16 -27.47 -14.72
N GLU A 104 -33.71 -28.48 -13.96
CA GLU A 104 -34.22 -29.84 -14.05
C GLU A 104 -35.35 -30.11 -13.04
N THR A 105 -35.35 -29.41 -11.90
CA THR A 105 -36.26 -29.70 -10.78
C THR A 105 -37.23 -28.58 -10.42
N GLY A 106 -37.07 -27.38 -10.97
CA GLY A 106 -37.89 -26.19 -10.64
C GLY A 106 -37.74 -25.72 -9.19
N ARG A 107 -36.77 -26.26 -8.45
CA ARG A 107 -36.53 -25.89 -7.04
C ARG A 107 -35.74 -24.60 -6.96
N ARG A 108 -36.21 -23.69 -6.11
CA ARG A 108 -35.47 -22.46 -5.76
C ARG A 108 -34.33 -22.80 -4.80
N ARG A 109 -33.10 -22.47 -5.20
CA ARG A 109 -31.89 -22.57 -4.39
C ARG A 109 -31.27 -21.19 -4.23
N PHE A 110 -30.74 -20.90 -3.04
CA PHE A 110 -29.93 -19.70 -2.84
C PHE A 110 -28.52 -20.00 -3.33
N GLU A 111 -28.04 -19.25 -4.31
CA GLU A 111 -26.72 -19.36 -4.90
C GLU A 111 -25.94 -18.08 -4.62
N PHE A 112 -24.72 -18.21 -4.09
CA PHE A 112 -23.89 -17.05 -3.80
C PHE A 112 -23.26 -16.50 -5.07
N GLN A 113 -23.67 -15.30 -5.46
CA GLN A 113 -23.04 -14.54 -6.53
C GLN A 113 -21.86 -13.74 -5.96
N ARG A 114 -20.65 -14.17 -6.31
CA ARG A 114 -19.40 -13.51 -5.89
C ARG A 114 -19.35 -12.07 -6.40
N GLY A 115 -19.09 -11.14 -5.48
CA GLY A 115 -18.84 -9.75 -5.82
C GLY A 115 -17.46 -9.53 -6.48
N PRO A 116 -17.22 -8.32 -7.00
CA PRO A 116 -15.95 -7.93 -7.61
C PRO A 116 -14.74 -8.06 -6.68
N ILE A 117 -14.93 -8.10 -5.36
CA ILE A 117 -13.85 -8.25 -4.37
C ILE A 117 -13.12 -9.60 -4.46
N PHE A 118 -13.69 -10.61 -5.12
CA PHE A 118 -13.09 -11.94 -5.24
C PHE A 118 -11.97 -12.04 -6.29
N ALA A 119 -11.67 -10.95 -7.00
CA ALA A 119 -10.47 -10.83 -7.80
C ALA A 119 -9.20 -10.69 -6.93
N GLN A 120 -8.03 -10.93 -7.52
CA GLN A 120 -6.75 -10.85 -6.80
C GLN A 120 -6.14 -9.46 -6.83
N VAL A 121 -6.40 -8.69 -7.90
CA VAL A 121 -6.10 -7.27 -7.99
C VAL A 121 -7.40 -6.50 -8.10
N VAL A 122 -7.71 -5.69 -7.08
CA VAL A 122 -8.94 -4.91 -7.01
C VAL A 122 -8.61 -3.42 -7.03
N LEU A 123 -9.12 -2.72 -8.04
CA LEU A 123 -9.13 -1.25 -8.08
C LEU A 123 -10.43 -0.76 -7.42
N ALA A 124 -10.31 -0.06 -6.29
CA ALA A 124 -11.41 0.65 -5.64
C ALA A 124 -11.33 2.14 -5.99
N ASP A 125 -11.98 2.53 -7.08
CA ASP A 125 -11.91 3.88 -7.62
C ASP A 125 -12.83 4.83 -6.84
N GLU A 126 -12.31 5.99 -6.43
CA GLU A 126 -13.05 7.05 -5.72
C GLU A 126 -13.71 6.57 -4.43
N ILE A 127 -12.97 5.82 -3.60
CA ILE A 127 -13.48 5.18 -2.38
C ILE A 127 -14.23 6.15 -1.44
N ASN A 128 -13.87 7.44 -1.48
CA ASN A 128 -14.52 8.50 -0.72
C ASN A 128 -15.93 8.88 -1.23
N ARG A 129 -16.43 8.34 -2.34
CA ARG A 129 -17.78 8.64 -2.85
C ARG A 129 -18.88 7.71 -2.34
N ALA A 130 -18.54 6.55 -1.79
CA ALA A 130 -19.55 5.64 -1.21
C ALA A 130 -19.77 5.90 0.28
N THR A 131 -20.92 5.44 0.77
CA THR A 131 -21.27 5.54 2.18
C THR A 131 -20.25 4.82 3.09
N PRO A 132 -20.12 5.23 4.37
CA PRO A 132 -19.21 4.58 5.32
C PRO A 132 -19.44 3.07 5.47
N LYS A 133 -20.67 2.59 5.26
CA LYS A 133 -21.01 1.17 5.34
C LYS A 133 -20.41 0.38 4.17
N THR A 134 -20.47 0.92 2.97
CA THR A 134 -19.88 0.33 1.76
C THR A 134 -18.35 0.36 1.83
N GLN A 135 -17.77 1.47 2.29
CA GLN A 135 -16.32 1.57 2.56
C GLN A 135 -15.86 0.49 3.55
N SER A 136 -16.60 0.32 4.66
CA SER A 136 -16.28 -0.67 5.69
C SER A 136 -16.27 -2.10 5.14
N ALA A 137 -17.20 -2.45 4.24
CA ALA A 137 -17.26 -3.78 3.64
C ALA A 137 -15.99 -4.13 2.84
N LEU A 138 -15.47 -3.18 2.06
CA LEU A 138 -14.18 -3.34 1.36
C LEU A 138 -13.03 -3.52 2.35
N LEU A 139 -12.97 -2.66 3.36
CA LEU A 139 -11.85 -2.59 4.31
C LEU A 139 -11.81 -3.77 5.28
N GLU A 140 -12.96 -4.34 5.60
CA GLU A 140 -13.08 -5.59 6.34
C GLU A 140 -12.51 -6.74 5.51
N ALA A 141 -12.92 -6.86 4.25
CA ALA A 141 -12.38 -7.86 3.33
C ALA A 141 -10.85 -7.73 3.15
N MET A 142 -10.34 -6.49 3.10
CA MET A 142 -8.90 -6.20 3.07
C MET A 142 -8.15 -6.73 4.30
N GLN A 143 -8.77 -6.66 5.47
CA GLN A 143 -8.13 -7.02 6.74
C GLN A 143 -8.27 -8.52 7.05
N GLU A 144 -9.47 -9.05 6.92
CA GLU A 144 -9.81 -10.44 7.28
C GLU A 144 -9.42 -11.43 6.17
N ARG A 145 -9.20 -10.95 4.94
CA ARG A 145 -8.95 -11.78 3.75
C ARG A 145 -10.07 -12.81 3.50
N SER A 146 -11.26 -12.51 4.00
CA SER A 146 -12.49 -13.28 3.81
C SER A 146 -13.70 -12.36 3.89
N VAL A 147 -14.82 -12.85 3.38
CA VAL A 147 -16.11 -12.16 3.42
C VAL A 147 -17.14 -13.13 3.99
N THR A 148 -18.01 -12.66 4.88
CA THR A 148 -19.15 -13.45 5.38
C THR A 148 -20.45 -12.92 4.79
N VAL A 149 -21.19 -13.76 4.06
CA VAL A 149 -22.50 -13.42 3.47
C VAL A 149 -23.50 -14.53 3.82
N GLY A 150 -24.67 -14.16 4.34
CA GLY A 150 -25.73 -15.12 4.64
C GLY A 150 -25.36 -16.18 5.70
N GLY A 151 -24.36 -15.91 6.55
CA GLY A 151 -23.86 -16.85 7.55
C GLY A 151 -22.74 -17.78 7.05
N GLU A 152 -22.36 -17.72 5.78
CA GLU A 152 -21.23 -18.47 5.22
C GLU A 152 -20.03 -17.56 5.00
N THR A 153 -18.83 -18.04 5.34
CA THR A 153 -17.57 -17.31 5.17
C THR A 153 -16.80 -17.83 3.96
N TYR A 154 -16.51 -16.93 3.02
CA TYR A 154 -15.77 -17.18 1.80
C TYR A 154 -14.38 -16.56 1.89
N ARG A 155 -13.33 -17.36 1.71
CA ARG A 155 -11.93 -16.86 1.68
C ARG A 155 -11.60 -16.23 0.32
N LEU A 156 -10.83 -15.15 0.34
CA LEU A 156 -10.32 -14.50 -0.86
C LEU A 156 -9.07 -15.22 -1.38
N ALA A 157 -8.93 -15.30 -2.70
CA ALA A 157 -7.76 -15.87 -3.34
C ALA A 157 -6.49 -15.05 -3.02
N GLN A 158 -5.36 -15.72 -2.82
CA GLN A 158 -4.09 -15.07 -2.50
C GLN A 158 -3.12 -15.16 -3.69
N PRO A 159 -2.31 -14.12 -3.97
CA PRO A 159 -2.26 -12.83 -3.29
C PRO A 159 -3.53 -11.99 -3.52
N PHE A 160 -3.85 -11.12 -2.56
CA PHE A 160 -4.98 -10.18 -2.62
C PHE A 160 -4.49 -8.75 -2.39
N LEU A 161 -4.51 -7.94 -3.44
CA LEU A 161 -4.06 -6.55 -3.47
C LEU A 161 -5.23 -5.62 -3.79
N VAL A 162 -5.49 -4.67 -2.90
CA VAL A 162 -6.42 -3.55 -3.14
C VAL A 162 -5.63 -2.27 -3.38
N LEU A 163 -5.95 -1.61 -4.49
CA LEU A 163 -5.49 -0.27 -4.81
C LEU A 163 -6.72 0.64 -4.76
N ALA A 164 -6.80 1.49 -3.73
CA ALA A 164 -7.88 2.45 -3.59
C ALA A 164 -7.45 3.80 -4.14
N THR A 165 -8.32 4.52 -4.82
CA THR A 165 -8.06 5.89 -5.27
C THR A 165 -8.93 6.89 -4.51
N GLN A 166 -8.38 8.08 -4.29
CA GLN A 166 -9.12 9.24 -3.76
C GLN A 166 -8.84 10.48 -4.60
N ASN A 167 -9.89 11.24 -4.88
CA ASN A 167 -9.79 12.54 -5.50
C ASN A 167 -9.88 13.62 -4.41
N PRO A 168 -8.83 14.44 -4.19
CA PRO A 168 -8.82 15.45 -3.14
C PRO A 168 -9.65 16.71 -3.47
N ILE A 169 -10.05 16.92 -4.73
CA ILE A 169 -10.74 18.14 -5.18
C ILE A 169 -12.26 18.05 -4.99
N GLU A 170 -12.84 16.87 -5.15
CA GLU A 170 -14.28 16.67 -5.04
C GLU A 170 -14.71 16.70 -3.56
N GLN A 171 -15.37 17.79 -3.15
CA GLN A 171 -15.87 17.95 -1.78
C GLN A 171 -17.38 17.64 -1.65
N GLU A 172 -18.15 17.78 -2.73
CA GLU A 172 -19.58 17.46 -2.72
C GLU A 172 -19.84 15.95 -2.83
N GLY A 173 -20.71 15.43 -1.95
CA GLY A 173 -21.11 14.03 -1.97
C GLY A 173 -20.00 13.05 -1.62
N THR A 174 -18.98 13.49 -0.88
CA THR A 174 -17.89 12.63 -0.42
C THR A 174 -17.95 12.38 1.09
N TYR A 175 -17.52 11.18 1.46
CA TYR A 175 -17.37 10.69 2.82
C TYR A 175 -15.89 10.40 3.03
N PRO A 176 -15.16 11.23 3.79
CA PRO A 176 -13.75 11.00 4.06
C PRO A 176 -13.58 9.66 4.78
N LEU A 177 -12.53 8.92 4.42
CA LEU A 177 -12.17 7.71 5.13
C LEU A 177 -11.81 8.07 6.58
N PRO A 178 -12.46 7.47 7.59
CA PRO A 178 -12.00 7.57 8.96
C PRO A 178 -10.54 7.16 9.10
N GLU A 179 -9.85 7.75 10.07
CA GLU A 179 -8.42 7.55 10.28
C GLU A 179 -8.07 6.06 10.52
N ALA A 180 -8.91 5.38 11.30
CA ALA A 180 -8.78 3.94 11.55
C ALA A 180 -8.89 3.10 10.26
N GLN A 181 -9.58 3.61 9.24
CA GLN A 181 -9.70 2.98 7.92
C GLN A 181 -8.46 3.26 7.06
N MET A 182 -7.99 4.51 7.04
CA MET A 182 -6.76 4.88 6.35
C MET A 182 -5.54 4.09 6.86
N ASP A 183 -5.45 3.85 8.17
CA ASP A 183 -4.35 3.11 8.79
C ASP A 183 -4.21 1.65 8.29
N ARG A 184 -5.25 1.10 7.64
CA ARG A 184 -5.23 -0.24 7.01
C ARG A 184 -4.43 -0.28 5.70
N PHE A 185 -4.17 0.86 5.07
CA PHE A 185 -3.31 0.94 3.89
C PHE A 185 -1.85 0.99 4.30
N LEU A 186 -1.01 0.16 3.69
CA LEU A 186 0.42 0.12 3.97
C LEU A 186 1.07 1.46 3.64
N MET A 187 0.76 1.98 2.45
CA MET A 187 1.30 3.24 1.93
C MET A 187 0.17 4.10 1.36
N LYS A 188 0.27 5.42 1.58
CA LYS A 188 -0.47 6.43 0.81
C LYS A 188 0.54 7.09 -0.14
N ILE A 189 0.23 7.06 -1.43
CA ILE A 189 1.08 7.61 -2.50
C ILE A 189 0.32 8.73 -3.17
N ASN A 190 0.95 9.91 -3.21
CA ASN A 190 0.42 11.05 -3.94
C ASN A 190 0.88 10.97 -5.39
N VAL A 191 -0.07 11.06 -6.33
CA VAL A 191 0.19 11.07 -7.76
C VAL A 191 0.14 12.52 -8.23
N GLY A 192 1.30 13.04 -8.61
CA GLY A 192 1.47 14.40 -9.14
C GLY A 192 1.19 14.50 -10.64
N TYR A 193 1.20 15.74 -11.15
CA TYR A 193 1.16 16.00 -12.58
C TYR A 193 2.48 15.59 -13.26
N SER A 194 2.37 15.07 -14.47
CA SER A 194 3.50 14.79 -15.35
C SER A 194 4.20 16.08 -15.78
N GLN A 195 5.52 16.02 -15.96
CA GLN A 195 6.30 17.13 -16.50
C GLN A 195 6.12 17.25 -18.02
N LEU A 196 6.62 18.33 -18.63
CA LEU A 196 6.49 18.57 -20.07
C LEU A 196 7.01 17.38 -20.90
N ASP A 197 8.20 16.88 -20.58
CA ASP A 197 8.83 15.77 -21.32
C ASP A 197 7.99 14.48 -21.21
N ASP A 198 7.48 14.19 -20.02
CA ASP A 198 6.58 13.05 -19.79
C ASP A 198 5.28 13.21 -20.58
N LEU A 199 4.70 14.42 -20.59
CA LEU A 199 3.48 14.72 -21.33
C LEU A 199 3.68 14.55 -22.83
N MET A 200 4.82 14.97 -23.39
CA MET A 200 5.13 14.76 -24.80
C MET A 200 5.13 13.27 -25.15
N VAL A 201 5.78 12.44 -24.33
CA VAL A 201 5.81 10.99 -24.52
C VAL A 201 4.41 10.37 -24.35
N ILE A 202 3.62 10.84 -23.39
CA ILE A 202 2.22 10.42 -23.21
C ILE A 202 1.40 10.75 -24.45
N LEU A 203 1.53 11.97 -25.00
CA LEU A 203 0.83 12.39 -26.21
C LEU A 203 1.21 11.50 -27.39
N ASP A 204 2.51 11.25 -27.60
CA ASP A 204 2.99 10.40 -28.69
C ASP A 204 2.43 8.96 -28.57
N ARG A 205 2.42 8.38 -27.37
CA ARG A 205 1.95 7.01 -27.12
C ARG A 205 0.43 6.85 -27.18
N THR A 206 -0.33 7.88 -26.78
CA THR A 206 -1.79 7.81 -26.71
C THR A 206 -2.49 8.28 -27.98
N THR A 207 -1.82 9.12 -28.78
CA THR A 207 -2.35 9.62 -30.07
C THR A 207 -1.77 8.90 -31.28
N GLY A 208 -0.72 8.08 -31.09
CA GLY A 208 -0.17 7.21 -32.13
C GLY A 208 -1.02 5.97 -32.43
N ALA A 209 -0.68 5.27 -33.51
CA ALA A 209 -1.42 4.07 -33.96
C ALA A 209 -1.08 2.80 -33.16
N ALA A 210 0.01 2.79 -32.39
CA ALA A 210 0.51 1.60 -31.70
C ALA A 210 0.22 1.68 -30.20
N THR A 211 -0.61 0.74 -29.71
CA THR A 211 -0.86 0.58 -28.27
C THR A 211 0.23 -0.32 -27.67
N PRO A 212 0.96 0.12 -26.63
CA PRO A 212 1.95 -0.73 -25.98
C PRO A 212 1.29 -1.96 -25.36
N THR A 213 1.86 -3.14 -25.61
CA THR A 213 1.43 -4.41 -25.01
C THR A 213 2.34 -4.77 -23.84
N VAL A 214 1.70 -5.18 -22.74
CA VAL A 214 2.37 -5.59 -21.50
C VAL A 214 2.47 -7.11 -21.50
N SER A 215 3.65 -7.64 -21.16
CA SER A 215 3.84 -9.08 -20.98
C SER A 215 3.73 -9.46 -19.51
N ALA A 216 3.11 -10.61 -19.23
CA ALA A 216 3.07 -11.15 -17.88
C ALA A 216 4.47 -11.57 -17.42
N VAL A 217 4.90 -11.08 -16.26
CA VAL A 217 6.23 -11.33 -15.68
C VAL A 217 6.18 -12.31 -14.52
N LEU A 218 5.10 -12.27 -13.73
CA LEU A 218 4.99 -13.01 -12.49
C LEU A 218 3.55 -13.49 -12.25
N ASP A 219 3.39 -14.63 -11.57
CA ASP A 219 2.09 -15.20 -11.21
C ASP A 219 1.83 -15.12 -9.68
N GLY A 220 0.64 -15.56 -9.26
CA GLY A 220 0.24 -15.54 -7.85
C GLY A 220 1.20 -16.29 -6.92
N PRO A 221 1.55 -17.57 -7.19
CA PRO A 221 2.53 -18.31 -6.41
C PRO A 221 3.90 -17.61 -6.32
N GLY A 222 4.40 -17.06 -7.43
CA GLY A 222 5.65 -16.30 -7.46
C GLY A 222 5.62 -15.05 -6.57
N ILE A 223 4.51 -14.32 -6.55
CA ILE A 223 4.32 -13.17 -5.65
C ILE A 223 4.35 -13.62 -4.18
N LEU A 224 3.69 -14.72 -3.83
CA LEU A 224 3.68 -15.23 -2.45
C LEU A 224 5.07 -15.69 -2.00
N ALA A 225 5.83 -16.33 -2.89
CA ALA A 225 7.22 -16.69 -2.63
C ALA A 225 8.08 -15.44 -2.41
N ALA A 226 7.93 -14.41 -3.24
CA ALA A 226 8.61 -13.13 -3.08
C ALA A 226 8.24 -12.44 -1.75
N GLN A 227 6.96 -12.39 -1.38
CA GLN A 227 6.51 -11.84 -0.09
C GLN A 227 7.14 -12.59 1.10
N LYS A 228 7.28 -13.92 1.00
CA LYS A 228 7.95 -14.74 2.02
C LYS A 228 9.44 -14.40 2.11
N LEU A 229 10.13 -14.29 0.97
CA LEU A 229 11.53 -13.87 0.90
C LEU A 229 11.74 -12.51 1.57
N ILE A 230 10.92 -11.51 1.22
CA ILE A 230 10.99 -10.16 1.79
C ILE A 230 10.84 -10.20 3.32
N ARG A 231 9.93 -11.02 3.86
CA ARG A 231 9.78 -11.18 5.31
C ARG A 231 11.05 -11.73 5.98
N GLY A 232 11.83 -12.55 5.28
CA GLY A 232 13.09 -13.12 5.74
C GLY A 232 14.28 -12.15 5.77
N VAL A 233 14.20 -10.99 5.10
CA VAL A 233 15.29 -10.00 5.05
C VAL A 233 15.67 -9.54 6.46
N VAL A 234 16.97 -9.51 6.75
CA VAL A 234 17.50 -9.21 8.08
C VAL A 234 17.38 -7.72 8.39
N ILE A 235 16.99 -7.40 9.63
CA ILE A 235 17.00 -6.04 10.16
C ILE A 235 17.78 -6.02 11.46
N ALA A 236 18.80 -5.16 11.54
CA ALA A 236 19.59 -5.02 12.74
C ALA A 236 18.75 -4.41 13.88
N PRO A 237 18.97 -4.79 15.16
CA PRO A 237 18.18 -4.30 16.28
C PRO A 237 18.09 -2.77 16.37
N HIS A 238 19.19 -2.06 16.11
CA HIS A 238 19.23 -0.59 16.14
C HIS A 238 18.41 0.07 15.01
N VAL A 239 18.32 -0.57 13.83
CA VAL A 239 17.47 -0.07 12.72
C VAL A 239 15.99 -0.31 13.03
N LYS A 240 15.66 -1.47 13.62
CA LYS A 240 14.31 -1.76 14.11
C LYS A 240 13.90 -0.78 15.20
N GLU A 241 14.81 -0.46 16.12
CA GLU A 241 14.61 0.56 17.15
C GLU A 241 14.38 1.94 16.53
N TYR A 242 15.17 2.32 15.52
CA TYR A 242 14.97 3.59 14.80
C TYR A 242 13.59 3.68 14.17
N ALA A 243 13.11 2.63 13.49
CA ALA A 243 11.75 2.59 12.92
C ALA A 243 10.66 2.75 13.99
N ALA A 244 10.80 2.07 15.13
CA ALA A 244 9.87 2.19 16.26
C ALA A 244 9.90 3.61 16.87
N ARG A 245 11.10 4.18 17.02
CA ARG A 245 11.28 5.54 17.54
C ARG A 245 10.71 6.59 16.60
N LEU A 246 10.81 6.40 15.30
CA LEU A 246 10.21 7.31 14.33
C LEU A 246 8.69 7.37 14.50
N VAL A 247 8.03 6.22 14.72
CA VAL A 247 6.60 6.19 15.05
C VAL A 247 6.34 6.91 16.37
N LEU A 248 7.08 6.56 17.44
CA LEU A 248 6.93 7.22 18.74
C LEU A 248 7.19 8.74 18.69
N ALA A 249 8.03 9.20 17.77
CA ALA A 249 8.32 10.61 17.55
C ALA A 249 7.14 11.40 17.00
N THR A 250 6.14 10.72 16.42
CA THR A 250 4.90 11.35 15.94
C THR A 250 3.87 11.58 17.06
N HIS A 251 4.07 11.06 18.28
CA HIS A 251 3.07 11.16 19.34
C HIS A 251 3.27 12.42 20.21
N PRO A 252 2.27 13.32 20.30
CA PRO A 252 2.33 14.48 21.18
C PRO A 252 2.41 14.04 22.65
N GLY A 253 3.14 14.78 23.48
CA GLY A 253 3.40 14.45 24.89
C GLY A 253 4.26 13.19 25.14
N GLY A 254 4.74 12.52 24.08
CA GLY A 254 5.55 11.31 24.19
C GLY A 254 7.02 11.59 24.52
N ARG A 255 7.70 10.66 25.22
CA ARG A 255 9.14 10.77 25.54
C ARG A 255 10.03 11.00 24.31
N PHE A 256 9.66 10.41 23.18
CA PHE A 256 10.45 10.47 21.95
C PHE A 256 9.93 11.49 20.94
N MET A 257 8.95 12.34 21.31
CA MET A 257 8.31 13.27 20.39
C MET A 257 9.33 14.18 19.67
N ALA A 258 9.14 14.37 18.37
CA ALA A 258 10.07 15.17 17.57
C ALA A 258 9.94 16.67 17.92
N GLY A 259 11.09 17.32 18.18
CA GLY A 259 11.17 18.74 18.53
C GLY A 259 10.87 19.07 20.00
N GLY A 260 10.61 18.07 20.86
CA GLY A 260 10.36 18.29 22.29
C GLY A 260 9.02 18.97 22.59
N GLU A 261 8.85 19.48 23.82
CA GLU A 261 7.57 20.04 24.29
C GLU A 261 7.07 21.24 23.47
N SER A 262 7.98 22.07 22.95
CA SER A 262 7.68 23.21 22.07
C SER A 262 7.82 22.88 20.58
N GLY A 263 7.99 21.60 20.24
CA GLY A 263 8.19 21.12 18.89
C GLY A 263 6.92 21.12 18.03
N PRO A 264 7.07 20.96 16.70
CA PRO A 264 5.93 20.96 15.79
C PRO A 264 4.98 19.79 16.04
N VAL A 265 5.48 18.65 16.55
CA VAL A 265 4.63 17.50 16.87
C VAL A 265 3.63 17.82 17.97
N ASN A 266 4.09 18.40 19.08
CA ASN A 266 3.22 18.71 20.21
C ASN A 266 2.23 19.84 19.89
N ARG A 267 2.61 20.73 18.96
CA ARG A 267 1.77 21.84 18.52
C ARG A 267 0.72 21.43 17.49
N TYR A 268 1.08 20.59 16.52
CA TYR A 268 0.27 20.37 15.32
C TYR A 268 -0.33 18.96 15.20
N VAL A 269 0.19 17.97 15.92
CA VAL A 269 -0.30 16.59 15.84
C VAL A 269 -1.36 16.34 16.90
N ARG A 270 -2.55 15.94 16.47
CA ARG A 270 -3.62 15.43 17.33
C ARG A 270 -3.36 14.00 17.77
N CYS A 271 -2.95 13.15 16.82
CA CYS A 271 -2.73 11.72 17.06
C CYS A 271 -1.58 11.22 16.17
N GLY A 272 -0.62 10.54 16.80
CA GLY A 272 0.53 9.95 16.13
C GLY A 272 0.22 8.65 15.41
N ALA A 273 1.19 8.16 14.66
CA ALA A 273 1.09 6.95 13.85
C ALA A 273 0.90 5.69 14.72
N SER A 274 0.08 4.75 14.23
CA SER A 274 -0.16 3.49 14.94
C SER A 274 1.04 2.52 14.83
N PRO A 275 1.05 1.40 15.58
CA PRO A 275 2.02 0.32 15.38
C PRO A 275 2.08 -0.23 13.95
N ARG A 276 1.01 -0.08 13.15
CA ARG A 276 1.02 -0.43 11.72
C ARG A 276 1.97 0.45 10.92
N GLY A 277 2.21 1.68 11.35
CA GLY A 277 3.25 2.56 10.78
C GLY A 277 4.62 1.92 10.88
N ALA A 278 4.98 1.36 12.04
CA ALA A 278 6.28 0.69 12.23
C ALA A 278 6.39 -0.58 11.37
N GLN A 279 5.30 -1.33 11.25
CA GLN A 279 5.23 -2.51 10.37
C GLN A 279 5.41 -2.12 8.90
N ALA A 280 4.74 -1.04 8.47
CA ALA A 280 4.83 -0.52 7.10
C ALA A 280 6.26 -0.07 6.77
N LEU A 281 6.89 0.71 7.65
CA LEU A 281 8.28 1.14 7.51
C LEU A 281 9.22 -0.06 7.31
N VAL A 282 9.13 -1.06 8.20
CA VAL A 282 10.03 -2.22 8.14
C VAL A 282 9.80 -3.06 6.90
N LEU A 283 8.55 -3.36 6.53
CA LEU A 283 8.26 -4.19 5.37
C LEU A 283 8.65 -3.48 4.05
N ALA A 284 8.34 -2.20 3.91
CA ALA A 284 8.71 -1.42 2.74
C ALA A 284 10.24 -1.27 2.62
N ALA A 285 10.92 -1.00 3.73
CA ALA A 285 12.38 -0.89 3.77
C ALA A 285 13.08 -2.22 3.44
N LYS A 286 12.49 -3.37 3.78
CA LYS A 286 13.00 -4.69 3.36
C LYS A 286 12.93 -4.87 1.85
N VAL A 287 11.82 -4.48 1.21
CA VAL A 287 11.73 -4.50 -0.26
C VAL A 287 12.80 -3.61 -0.86
N LYS A 288 12.91 -2.37 -0.36
CA LYS A 288 13.89 -1.38 -0.83
C LYS A 288 15.35 -1.87 -0.71
N ALA A 289 15.70 -2.47 0.43
CA ALA A 289 17.02 -3.03 0.62
C ALA A 289 17.35 -4.09 -0.44
N VAL A 290 16.43 -5.03 -0.72
CA VAL A 290 16.67 -6.10 -1.69
C VAL A 290 16.71 -5.56 -3.12
N THR A 291 15.85 -4.61 -3.49
CA THR A 291 15.90 -3.99 -4.82
C THR A 291 17.19 -3.21 -5.05
N ASP A 292 17.75 -2.60 -4.01
CA ASP A 292 19.07 -1.96 -4.04
C ASP A 292 20.24 -2.96 -4.00
N GLY A 293 19.97 -4.27 -3.97
CA GLY A 293 20.99 -5.33 -3.94
C GLY A 293 21.61 -5.59 -2.58
N ARG A 294 20.99 -5.10 -1.50
CA ARG A 294 21.40 -5.35 -0.12
C ARG A 294 20.53 -6.43 0.52
N TYR A 295 21.14 -7.21 1.40
CA TYR A 295 20.47 -8.32 2.11
C TYR A 295 20.07 -7.96 3.55
N HIS A 296 20.26 -6.70 3.94
CA HIS A 296 19.91 -6.17 5.25
C HIS A 296 19.37 -4.75 5.13
N VAL A 297 18.45 -4.41 6.02
CA VAL A 297 17.86 -3.07 6.09
C VAL A 297 18.80 -2.10 6.80
N GLY A 298 19.01 -0.94 6.22
CA GLY A 298 19.69 0.20 6.81
C GLY A 298 18.72 1.32 7.22
N ASN A 299 19.22 2.30 7.97
CA ASN A 299 18.41 3.47 8.37
C ASN A 299 17.94 4.30 7.17
N GLN A 300 18.71 4.32 6.09
CA GLN A 300 18.37 5.06 4.87
C GLN A 300 17.11 4.50 4.20
N ASP A 301 16.95 3.17 4.16
CA ASP A 301 15.74 2.53 3.63
C ASP A 301 14.48 2.99 4.37
N ILE A 302 14.57 3.05 5.70
CA ILE A 302 13.48 3.50 6.56
C ILE A 302 13.11 4.95 6.23
N LYS A 303 14.10 5.82 6.03
CA LYS A 303 13.86 7.24 5.69
C LYS A 303 13.18 7.39 4.34
N GLU A 304 13.63 6.65 3.33
CA GLU A 304 13.08 6.75 1.97
C GLU A 304 11.62 6.30 1.88
N VAL A 305 11.23 5.28 2.63
CA VAL A 305 9.83 4.80 2.64
C VAL A 305 8.94 5.55 3.63
N ALA A 306 9.52 6.34 4.54
CA ALA A 306 8.79 6.89 5.68
C ALA A 306 7.66 7.84 5.29
N LEU A 307 7.86 8.68 4.29
CA LEU A 307 6.84 9.63 3.88
C LEU A 307 5.56 8.93 3.41
N ALA A 308 5.69 7.95 2.52
CA ALA A 308 4.56 7.17 2.02
C ALA A 308 3.92 6.26 3.09
N CYS A 309 4.70 5.80 4.08
CA CYS A 309 4.17 5.02 5.19
C CYS A 309 3.52 5.86 6.29
N LEU A 310 3.93 7.11 6.54
CA LEU A 310 3.49 7.86 7.72
C LEU A 310 2.53 9.01 7.43
N ARG A 311 2.49 9.55 6.20
CA ARG A 311 1.68 10.75 5.88
C ARG A 311 0.19 10.65 6.22
N HIS A 312 -0.40 9.46 6.07
CA HIS A 312 -1.82 9.21 6.40
C HIS A 312 -2.04 8.71 7.82
N ARG A 313 -0.98 8.62 8.62
CA ARG A 313 -0.98 8.14 10.00
C ARG A 313 -0.66 9.23 11.00
N VAL A 314 -0.15 10.38 10.55
CA VAL A 314 0.07 11.57 11.38
C VAL A 314 -1.12 12.49 11.21
N LEU A 315 -1.93 12.59 12.26
CA LEU A 315 -3.23 13.25 12.22
C LEU A 315 -3.08 14.65 12.79
N LEU A 316 -3.34 15.64 11.95
CA LEU A 316 -3.20 17.05 12.28
C LEU A 316 -4.38 17.53 13.15
N ASN A 317 -4.14 18.54 13.98
CA ASN A 317 -5.18 19.21 14.76
C ASN A 317 -5.72 20.46 14.03
N PHE A 318 -6.75 21.10 14.58
CA PHE A 318 -7.36 22.30 13.98
C PHE A 318 -6.39 23.48 13.85
N GLU A 319 -5.40 23.60 14.74
CA GLU A 319 -4.39 24.66 14.66
C GLU A 319 -3.50 24.45 13.43
N ALA A 320 -3.09 23.21 13.16
CA ALA A 320 -2.32 22.85 11.98
C ALA A 320 -3.10 23.12 10.68
N GLU A 321 -4.41 22.85 10.66
CA GLU A 321 -5.27 23.20 9.53
C GLU A 321 -5.36 24.72 9.33
N ALA A 322 -5.51 25.48 10.42
CA ALA A 322 -5.56 26.95 10.37
C ALA A 322 -4.22 27.55 9.87
N ASP A 323 -3.10 27.01 10.33
CA ASP A 323 -1.74 27.38 9.92
C ASP A 323 -1.36 26.80 8.53
N ARG A 324 -2.23 26.00 7.90
CA ARG A 324 -2.01 25.31 6.62
C ARG A 324 -0.74 24.47 6.61
N VAL A 325 -0.48 23.78 7.71
CA VAL A 325 0.65 22.85 7.83
C VAL A 325 0.41 21.64 6.94
N ASP A 326 1.39 21.33 6.10
CA ASP A 326 1.37 20.15 5.26
C ASP A 326 1.91 18.92 6.03
N ALA A 327 1.18 17.80 5.96
CA ALA A 327 1.54 16.57 6.65
C ALA A 327 2.87 15.98 6.12
N ASP A 328 3.16 16.09 4.83
CA ASP A 328 4.41 15.61 4.25
C ASP A 328 5.60 16.44 4.77
N VAL A 329 5.43 17.76 4.90
CA VAL A 329 6.45 18.64 5.49
C VAL A 329 6.69 18.29 6.96
N LEU A 330 5.63 18.07 7.73
CA LEU A 330 5.74 17.70 9.14
C LEU A 330 6.44 16.34 9.32
N VAL A 331 6.09 15.34 8.51
CA VAL A 331 6.78 14.03 8.51
C VAL A 331 8.26 14.19 8.14
N GLY A 332 8.59 15.05 7.17
CA GLY A 332 9.96 15.41 6.83
C GLY A 332 10.74 15.98 8.02
N GLN A 333 10.14 16.94 8.74
CA GLN A 333 10.73 17.51 9.95
C GLN A 333 10.93 16.46 11.05
N ILE A 334 9.95 15.57 11.26
CA ILE A 334 10.06 14.47 12.23
C ILE A 334 11.23 13.55 11.88
N LEU A 335 11.43 13.23 10.59
CA LEU A 335 12.54 12.41 10.11
C LEU A 335 13.90 13.05 10.40
N GLU A 336 14.03 14.35 10.17
CA GLU A 336 15.27 15.11 10.42
C GLU A 336 15.58 15.20 11.93
N MET A 337 14.54 15.44 12.74
CA MET A 337 14.68 15.59 14.19
C MET A 337 14.88 14.27 14.93
N THR A 338 14.57 13.12 14.32
CA THR A 338 14.67 11.81 14.97
C THR A 338 16.08 11.21 14.78
N PRO A 339 16.90 11.06 15.85
CA PRO A 339 18.26 10.53 15.71
C PRO A 339 18.29 9.07 15.25
N THR A 340 19.27 8.69 14.45
CA THR A 340 19.46 7.31 13.98
C THR A 340 20.27 6.44 14.94
N GLN A 341 20.98 7.06 15.89
CA GLN A 341 21.76 6.34 16.90
C GLN A 341 20.83 5.71 17.95
N PRO A 342 21.09 4.47 18.40
CA PRO A 342 20.26 3.82 19.40
C PRO A 342 20.29 4.60 20.72
N VAL A 343 19.12 4.73 21.35
CA VAL A 343 19.00 5.34 22.68
C VAL A 343 19.04 4.17 23.66
N GLY A 344 20.09 4.08 24.48
CA GLY A 344 20.29 2.95 25.39
C GLY A 344 18.99 2.50 26.04
N MET A 345 18.53 1.28 25.71
CA MET A 345 17.28 0.75 26.24
C MET A 345 17.37 0.69 27.78
N PRO A 346 16.34 1.15 28.52
CA PRO A 346 16.25 0.84 29.94
C PRO A 346 16.24 -0.68 30.11
N ALA A 347 16.95 -1.17 31.14
CA ALA A 347 17.24 -2.60 31.37
C ALA A 347 16.01 -3.52 31.43
N ALA A 348 14.79 -2.98 31.51
CA ALA A 348 13.53 -3.69 31.64
C ALA A 348 13.04 -4.41 30.36
N LEU A 349 13.64 -4.18 29.19
CA LEU A 349 13.24 -4.80 27.91
C LEU A 349 14.22 -5.90 27.41
N LYS A 350 15.14 -6.35 28.26
CA LYS A 350 16.14 -7.39 27.92
C LYS A 350 15.70 -8.83 28.24
N ALA A 351 14.41 -9.09 28.49
CA ALA A 351 13.90 -10.41 28.85
C ALA A 351 13.31 -11.14 27.64
#